data_AF-A0A086WF67-F1
#
_entry.id   AF-A0A086WF67-F1
#
_cell.length_a   1.000
_cell.length_b   1.000
_cell.length_c   1.000
_cell.angle_alpha   90.00
_cell.angle_beta   90.00
_cell.angle_gamma   90.00
#
_symmetry.space_group_name_H-M   'P 1'
#
loop_
_entity.id
_entity.type
_entity.pdbx_description
1 polymer ?
#
loop_
_entity_poly.entity_id
_entity_poly.type
_entity_poly.pdbx_seq_one_letter_code
_entity_poly.pdbx_strand_id
1 'polypeptide(L)'
;MLAAAAMVSTAAMATPFSITSVSFSHEGGYANSNANNDGYLGMQFLNNGFTTKNFELNTAGQYYEFVFGTAELIEANAGIDENETDLLKVFANFTFAAPGGVDRTITATATPTLGAINDDAVDLRLTWTPLTFNFGTTGSYQISLNDLVFDQRELLTATARITLINVDTTEGGSNDVPEPGTLALAGLGLAAAGIARRRKR
;
A
#
# COMPACT_ATOMS: atom_id res chain seq x y z
N MET A 1 -20.80 45.64 3.58
CA MET A 1 -20.40 44.69 2.51
C MET A 1 -19.44 43.69 3.14
N LEU A 2 -19.86 42.44 3.29
CA LEU A 2 -18.99 41.35 3.76
C LEU A 2 -18.10 40.94 2.59
N ALA A 3 -16.77 40.97 2.74
CA ALA A 3 -15.85 40.42 1.76
C ALA A 3 -15.83 38.89 1.91
N ALA A 4 -16.29 38.17 0.90
CA ALA A 4 -16.15 36.72 0.83
C ALA A 4 -14.67 36.39 0.54
N ALA A 5 -13.99 35.76 1.50
CA ALA A 5 -12.67 35.21 1.28
C ALA A 5 -12.80 34.01 0.32
N ALA A 6 -12.20 34.12 -0.86
CA ALA A 6 -12.09 32.99 -1.78
C ALA A 6 -11.11 31.97 -1.18
N MET A 7 -11.62 30.77 -0.85
CA MET A 7 -10.74 29.64 -0.54
C MET A 7 -10.06 29.21 -1.83
N VAL A 8 -8.75 29.44 -1.91
CA VAL A 8 -7.90 28.83 -2.94
C VAL A 8 -7.73 27.38 -2.54
N SER A 9 -8.38 26.44 -3.25
CA SER A 9 -8.07 25.02 -3.07
C SER A 9 -6.72 24.76 -3.72
N THR A 10 -5.71 24.38 -2.94
CA THR A 10 -4.48 23.83 -3.48
C THR A 10 -4.82 22.54 -4.23
N ALA A 11 -4.32 22.41 -5.45
CA ALA A 11 -4.54 21.20 -6.25
C ALA A 11 -3.76 20.06 -5.60
N ALA A 12 -4.45 18.96 -5.24
CA ALA A 12 -3.79 17.80 -4.67
C ALA A 12 -2.72 17.28 -5.65
N MET A 13 -1.46 17.26 -5.20
CA MET A 13 -0.36 16.72 -6.00
C MET A 13 -0.48 15.19 -6.11
N ALA A 14 -0.24 14.67 -7.31
CA ALA A 14 -0.16 13.26 -7.58
C ALA A 14 0.88 12.58 -6.68
N THR A 15 0.52 11.49 -6.01
CA THR A 15 1.47 10.67 -5.25
C THR A 15 2.01 9.58 -6.19
N PRO A 16 3.30 9.62 -6.55
CA PRO A 16 3.89 8.60 -7.40
C PRO A 16 4.19 7.31 -6.62
N PHE A 17 3.87 6.19 -7.24
CA PHE A 17 4.19 4.86 -6.77
C PHE A 17 5.08 4.16 -7.80
N SER A 18 6.11 3.48 -7.30
CA SER A 18 7.00 2.67 -8.11
C SER A 18 7.32 1.38 -7.36
N ILE A 19 6.90 0.25 -7.94
CA ILE A 19 7.13 -1.10 -7.40
C ILE A 19 8.09 -1.80 -8.35
N THR A 20 9.28 -2.15 -7.88
CA THR A 20 10.35 -2.71 -8.73
C THR A 20 10.37 -4.23 -8.76
N SER A 21 9.88 -4.87 -7.70
CA SER A 21 9.79 -6.33 -7.62
C SER A 21 8.73 -6.78 -6.64
N VAL A 22 8.25 -8.01 -6.85
CA VAL A 22 7.39 -8.74 -5.94
C VAL A 22 7.85 -10.20 -5.85
N SER A 23 7.62 -10.84 -4.70
CA SER A 23 7.90 -12.27 -4.53
C SER A 23 6.99 -12.90 -3.47
N PHE A 24 6.64 -14.16 -3.66
CA PHE A 24 6.15 -14.99 -2.56
C PHE A 24 7.31 -15.56 -1.75
N SER A 25 7.10 -15.70 -0.44
CA SER A 25 7.88 -16.58 0.42
C SER A 25 6.93 -17.26 1.42
N HIS A 26 7.39 -18.29 2.12
CA HIS A 26 6.57 -18.98 3.11
C HIS A 26 7.44 -19.47 4.29
N GLU A 27 6.80 -19.76 5.43
CA GLU A 27 7.46 -20.50 6.52
C GLU A 27 7.39 -22.03 6.25
N GLY A 28 7.62 -22.86 7.27
CA GLY A 28 7.54 -24.32 7.14
C GLY A 28 6.15 -24.84 6.75
N GLY A 29 5.98 -26.16 6.72
CA GLY A 29 4.69 -26.81 6.44
C GLY A 29 4.33 -26.93 4.96
N TYR A 30 5.15 -26.38 4.04
CA TYR A 30 4.95 -26.52 2.60
C TYR A 30 6.05 -27.34 1.91
N ALA A 31 5.64 -28.20 0.98
CA ALA A 31 6.54 -28.89 0.05
C ALA A 31 6.68 -28.08 -1.24
N ASN A 32 7.91 -27.83 -1.68
CA ASN A 32 8.21 -27.09 -2.92
C ASN A 32 8.27 -27.99 -4.17
N SER A 33 7.70 -29.19 -4.12
CA SER A 33 7.74 -30.16 -5.22
C SER A 33 6.56 -31.13 -5.17
N ASN A 34 6.14 -31.64 -6.34
CA ASN A 34 5.14 -32.73 -6.48
C ASN A 34 5.59 -34.08 -5.91
N ALA A 35 6.64 -34.11 -5.09
CA ALA A 35 7.03 -35.35 -4.42
C ALA A 35 6.08 -35.57 -3.23
N ASN A 36 5.60 -36.81 -3.06
CA ASN A 36 4.92 -37.25 -1.84
C ASN A 36 5.89 -37.06 -0.66
N ASN A 37 5.83 -35.89 -0.03
CA ASN A 37 6.57 -35.59 1.18
C ASN A 37 5.55 -35.66 2.30
N ASP A 38 5.36 -36.88 2.86
CA ASP A 38 4.48 -37.09 4.01
C ASP A 38 4.69 -35.98 5.05
N GLY A 39 3.62 -35.25 5.37
CA GLY A 39 3.60 -34.17 6.37
C GLY A 39 3.93 -32.77 5.88
N TYR A 40 3.90 -32.50 4.57
CA TYR A 40 4.04 -31.14 4.03
C TYR A 40 3.01 -30.86 2.93
N LEU A 41 2.25 -29.77 3.08
CA LEU A 41 1.27 -29.36 2.09
C LEU A 41 1.94 -28.94 0.78
N GLY A 42 1.60 -29.60 -0.31
CA GLY A 42 2.10 -29.30 -1.65
C GLY A 42 1.54 -27.99 -2.19
N MET A 43 2.35 -26.94 -2.18
CA MET A 43 1.99 -25.63 -2.74
C MET A 43 3.11 -25.09 -3.62
N GLN A 44 2.74 -24.50 -4.75
CA GLN A 44 3.67 -23.77 -5.60
C GLN A 44 3.25 -22.30 -5.72
N PHE A 45 4.19 -21.40 -5.44
CA PHE A 45 3.99 -19.96 -5.58
C PHE A 45 4.88 -19.43 -6.70
N LEU A 46 4.30 -18.71 -7.66
CA LEU A 46 5.00 -18.20 -8.84
C LEU A 46 4.77 -16.70 -8.99
N ASN A 47 5.82 -15.98 -9.36
CA ASN A 47 5.78 -14.53 -9.64
C ASN A 47 6.13 -14.25 -11.10
N ASN A 48 5.73 -15.16 -12.00
CA ASN A 48 6.13 -15.12 -13.39
C ASN A 48 5.57 -13.87 -14.09
N GLY A 49 6.46 -13.12 -14.74
CA GLY A 49 6.07 -12.00 -15.58
C GLY A 49 5.82 -10.67 -14.87
N PHE A 50 6.21 -10.52 -13.59
CA PHE A 50 6.19 -9.21 -12.96
C PHE A 50 7.17 -8.26 -13.68
N THR A 51 6.67 -7.06 -14.00
CA THR A 51 7.46 -5.95 -14.50
C THR A 51 7.20 -4.74 -13.63
N THR A 52 8.21 -3.87 -13.49
CA THR A 52 8.11 -2.63 -12.70
C THR A 52 6.80 -1.91 -12.97
N LYS A 53 6.07 -1.57 -11.91
CA LYS A 53 4.82 -0.81 -11.99
C LYS A 53 5.09 0.60 -11.54
N ASN A 54 4.79 1.56 -12.42
CA ASN A 54 4.82 2.99 -12.11
C ASN A 54 3.42 3.54 -12.33
N PHE A 55 2.87 4.21 -11.33
CA PHE A 55 1.53 4.78 -11.38
C PHE A 55 1.42 5.94 -10.38
N GLU A 56 0.34 6.71 -10.49
CA GLU A 56 0.07 7.86 -9.64
C GLU A 56 -1.33 7.75 -9.06
N LEU A 57 -1.47 8.12 -7.78
CA LEU A 57 -2.75 8.25 -7.11
C LEU A 57 -2.89 9.68 -6.56
N ASN A 58 -3.98 10.35 -6.89
CA ASN A 58 -4.16 11.80 -6.67
C ASN A 58 -5.04 12.11 -5.46
N THR A 59 -5.98 11.21 -5.14
CA THR A 59 -6.96 11.44 -4.07
C THR A 59 -7.08 10.21 -3.18
N ALA A 60 -7.33 10.45 -1.89
CA ALA A 60 -7.68 9.40 -0.95
C ALA A 60 -8.80 8.50 -1.52
N GLY A 61 -8.65 7.19 -1.36
CA GLY A 61 -9.54 6.17 -1.90
C GLY A 61 -9.24 5.72 -3.33
N GLN A 62 -8.40 6.43 -4.08
CA GLN A 62 -7.92 5.91 -5.37
C GLN A 62 -7.02 4.70 -5.16
N TYR A 63 -7.05 3.78 -6.12
CA TYR A 63 -6.26 2.57 -6.06
C TYR A 63 -5.73 2.16 -7.42
N TYR A 64 -4.69 1.31 -7.39
CA TYR A 64 -4.13 0.64 -8.54
C TYR A 64 -4.08 -0.87 -8.27
N GLU A 65 -4.50 -1.66 -9.25
CA GLU A 65 -4.49 -3.13 -9.17
C GLU A 65 -3.57 -3.73 -10.21
N PHE A 66 -2.91 -4.83 -9.84
CA PHE A 66 -2.09 -5.62 -10.74
C PHE A 66 -2.00 -7.07 -10.28
N VAL A 67 -1.71 -7.96 -11.22
CA VAL A 67 -1.40 -9.37 -10.93
C VAL A 67 -0.07 -9.44 -10.18
N PHE A 68 -0.13 -9.92 -8.94
CA PHE A 68 1.03 -10.13 -8.07
C PHE A 68 1.80 -11.40 -8.44
N GLY A 69 1.05 -12.47 -8.73
CA GLY A 69 1.57 -13.79 -9.03
C GLY A 69 0.45 -14.83 -9.01
N THR A 70 0.84 -16.09 -8.98
CA THR A 70 -0.09 -17.23 -8.91
C THR A 70 0.32 -18.16 -7.77
N ALA A 71 -0.66 -18.88 -7.24
CA ALA A 71 -0.45 -19.96 -6.29
C ALA A 71 -1.21 -21.20 -6.78
N GLU A 72 -0.60 -22.37 -6.63
CA GLU A 72 -1.15 -23.65 -7.09
C GLU A 72 -1.11 -24.66 -5.95
N LEU A 73 -2.25 -25.31 -5.70
CA LEU A 73 -2.33 -26.49 -4.84
C LEU A 73 -1.85 -27.69 -5.65
N ILE A 74 -0.65 -28.17 -5.35
CA ILE A 74 0.04 -29.26 -6.06
C ILE A 74 0.13 -30.53 -5.21
N GLU A 75 -0.74 -30.65 -4.22
CA GLU A 75 -0.77 -31.76 -3.26
C GLU A 75 -0.81 -33.11 -3.98
N ALA A 76 0.20 -33.94 -3.75
CA ALA A 76 0.39 -35.19 -4.48
C ALA A 76 -0.46 -36.33 -3.89
N ASN A 77 -0.78 -36.23 -2.59
CA ASN A 77 -1.65 -37.16 -1.88
C ASN A 77 -3.11 -37.05 -2.34
N ALA A 78 -3.95 -37.98 -1.91
CA ALA A 78 -5.39 -37.94 -2.21
C ALA A 78 -6.17 -36.93 -1.34
N GLY A 79 -5.51 -36.27 -0.40
CA GLY A 79 -6.11 -35.42 0.61
C GLY A 79 -5.09 -34.66 1.43
N ILE A 80 -5.57 -33.72 2.25
CA ILE A 80 -4.81 -33.02 3.29
C ILE A 80 -4.97 -33.78 4.62
N ASP A 81 -3.85 -34.15 5.23
CA ASP A 81 -3.79 -34.86 6.50
C ASP A 81 -3.46 -33.95 7.71
N GLU A 82 -3.56 -34.52 8.92
CA GLU A 82 -3.35 -33.77 10.17
C GLU A 82 -1.96 -33.13 10.27
N ASN A 83 -0.94 -33.76 9.69
CA ASN A 83 0.45 -33.30 9.75
C ASN A 83 0.72 -32.15 8.77
N GLU A 84 -0.21 -31.86 7.87
CA GLU A 84 -0.10 -30.80 6.85
C GLU A 84 -0.81 -29.51 7.28
N THR A 85 -1.31 -29.43 8.52
CA THR A 85 -2.17 -28.33 8.97
C THR A 85 -1.47 -27.23 9.76
N ASP A 86 -0.19 -27.39 10.08
CA ASP A 86 0.55 -26.47 10.94
C ASP A 86 1.64 -25.67 10.22
N LEU A 87 2.06 -24.57 10.84
CA LEU A 87 3.12 -23.67 10.36
C LEU A 87 2.92 -23.05 8.97
N LEU A 88 1.70 -23.10 8.45
CA LEU A 88 1.34 -22.60 7.12
C LEU A 88 1.22 -21.06 7.08
N LYS A 89 2.35 -20.36 6.95
CA LYS A 89 2.36 -18.91 6.66
C LYS A 89 2.91 -18.62 5.28
N VAL A 90 2.23 -17.74 4.56
CA VAL A 90 2.69 -17.22 3.26
C VAL A 90 2.89 -15.72 3.38
N PHE A 91 3.95 -15.21 2.77
CA PHE A 91 4.27 -13.81 2.70
C PHE A 91 4.26 -13.35 1.25
N ALA A 92 3.69 -12.18 1.02
CA ALA A 92 3.81 -11.45 -0.23
C ALA A 92 4.73 -10.24 0.02
N ASN A 93 5.89 -10.26 -0.61
CA ASN A 93 6.92 -9.25 -0.47
C ASN A 93 6.87 -8.29 -1.67
N PHE A 94 7.03 -7.00 -1.40
CA PHE A 94 7.03 -5.92 -2.37
C PHE A 94 8.27 -5.05 -2.14
N THR A 95 8.96 -4.68 -3.21
CA THR A 95 10.02 -3.66 -3.14
C THR A 95 9.51 -2.40 -3.79
N PHE A 96 9.36 -1.34 -2.99
CA PHE A 96 8.97 -0.02 -3.48
C PHE A 96 10.22 0.82 -3.72
N ALA A 97 10.31 1.45 -4.90
CA ALA A 97 11.21 2.59 -5.12
C ALA A 97 10.55 3.91 -4.68
N ALA A 98 9.22 4.00 -4.71
CA ALA A 98 8.45 5.15 -4.21
C ALA A 98 7.02 4.74 -3.82
N PRO A 99 6.40 5.41 -2.82
CA PRO A 99 7.02 6.38 -1.91
C PRO A 99 7.88 5.69 -0.84
N GLY A 100 8.99 6.33 -0.46
CA GLY A 100 9.79 5.94 0.70
C GLY A 100 10.86 4.86 0.49
N GLY A 101 10.94 4.19 -0.65
CA GLY A 101 12.09 3.32 -0.98
C GLY A 101 12.32 2.15 -0.02
N VAL A 102 11.28 1.39 0.37
CA VAL A 102 11.37 0.34 1.40
C VAL A 102 10.68 -0.95 0.94
N ASP A 103 11.19 -2.09 1.40
CA ASP A 103 10.52 -3.38 1.28
C ASP A 103 9.31 -3.49 2.20
N ARG A 104 8.20 -3.99 1.68
CA ARG A 104 6.94 -4.20 2.39
C ARG A 104 6.56 -5.67 2.30
N THR A 105 6.18 -6.25 3.43
CA THR A 105 5.72 -7.64 3.49
C THR A 105 4.33 -7.66 4.06
N ILE A 106 3.39 -8.27 3.34
CA ILE A 106 2.08 -8.65 3.88
C ILE A 106 2.07 -10.15 4.15
N THR A 107 1.24 -10.57 5.10
CA THR A 107 1.16 -11.96 5.53
C THR A 107 -0.23 -12.51 5.25
N ALA A 108 -0.28 -13.75 4.76
CA ALA A 108 -1.47 -14.56 4.71
C ALA A 108 -1.49 -15.58 5.84
N THR A 109 -2.69 -15.81 6.36
CA THR A 109 -3.02 -16.98 7.18
C THR A 109 -3.60 -18.04 6.26
N ALA A 110 -2.97 -19.22 6.24
CA ALA A 110 -3.52 -20.38 5.58
C ALA A 110 -4.47 -21.12 6.54
N THR A 111 -5.57 -21.62 5.99
CA THR A 111 -6.55 -22.44 6.70
C THR A 111 -6.84 -23.67 5.86
N PRO A 112 -6.10 -24.77 6.08
CA PRO A 112 -6.35 -26.04 5.41
C PRO A 112 -7.56 -26.74 6.03
N THR A 113 -8.25 -27.53 5.23
CA THR A 113 -9.33 -28.42 5.65
C THR A 113 -8.85 -29.85 5.49
N LEU A 114 -8.97 -30.65 6.55
CA LEU A 114 -8.69 -32.09 6.49
C LEU A 114 -9.72 -32.78 5.59
N GLY A 115 -9.27 -33.59 4.65
CA GLY A 115 -10.18 -34.24 3.72
C GLY A 115 -9.51 -34.69 2.44
N ALA A 116 -10.33 -35.28 1.56
CA ALA A 116 -9.90 -35.56 0.20
C ALA A 116 -9.79 -34.25 -0.58
N ILE A 117 -8.83 -34.17 -1.50
CA ILE A 117 -8.71 -33.05 -2.42
C ILE A 117 -9.37 -33.38 -3.77
N ASN A 118 -9.80 -32.35 -4.51
CA ASN A 118 -10.61 -32.47 -5.74
C ASN A 118 -12.03 -32.99 -5.48
N ASP A 119 -12.66 -32.46 -4.45
CA ASP A 119 -14.11 -32.56 -4.27
C ASP A 119 -14.73 -31.14 -4.27
N ASP A 120 -16.02 -31.00 -3.96
CA ASP A 120 -16.66 -29.67 -3.96
C ASP A 120 -16.41 -28.90 -2.64
N ALA A 121 -15.63 -29.45 -1.71
CA ALA A 121 -15.28 -28.81 -0.45
C ALA A 121 -14.03 -27.95 -0.59
N VAL A 122 -13.91 -26.94 0.28
CA VAL A 122 -12.72 -26.08 0.29
C VAL A 122 -11.59 -26.80 1.00
N ASP A 123 -10.52 -27.08 0.28
CA ASP A 123 -9.30 -27.73 0.77
C ASP A 123 -8.37 -26.73 1.48
N LEU A 124 -8.20 -25.54 0.90
CA LEU A 124 -7.28 -24.54 1.44
C LEU A 124 -7.80 -23.13 1.20
N ARG A 125 -7.74 -22.30 2.24
CA ARG A 125 -7.94 -20.86 2.12
C ARG A 125 -6.69 -20.09 2.53
N LEU A 126 -6.22 -19.19 1.66
CA LEU A 126 -5.22 -18.19 2.00
C LEU A 126 -5.92 -16.83 2.19
N THR A 127 -5.95 -16.35 3.43
CA THR A 127 -6.56 -15.07 3.79
C THR A 127 -5.49 -14.03 4.07
N TRP A 128 -5.46 -12.93 3.31
CA TRP A 128 -4.43 -11.90 3.46
C TRP A 128 -4.86 -10.83 4.47
N THR A 129 -3.93 -10.39 5.33
CA THR A 129 -4.16 -9.24 6.20
C THR A 129 -3.66 -7.97 5.53
N PRO A 130 -4.54 -7.00 5.18
CA PRO A 130 -4.11 -5.73 4.58
C PRO A 130 -3.18 -4.96 5.54
N LEU A 131 -2.17 -4.29 4.98
CA LEU A 131 -1.25 -3.46 5.76
C LEU A 131 -1.23 -2.02 5.26
N THR A 132 -1.28 -1.09 6.21
CA THR A 132 -1.19 0.35 5.95
C THR A 132 0.20 0.86 6.30
N PHE A 133 0.79 1.63 5.40
CA PHE A 133 2.10 2.23 5.55
C PHE A 133 2.00 3.75 5.44
N ASN A 134 2.73 4.44 6.32
CA ASN A 134 2.86 5.89 6.24
C ASN A 134 4.06 6.26 5.36
N PHE A 135 3.98 7.42 4.71
CA PHE A 135 5.06 8.04 3.97
C PHE A 135 4.97 9.56 4.09
N GLY A 136 6.08 10.25 3.91
CA GLY A 136 6.11 11.71 4.07
C GLY A 136 5.72 12.13 5.49
N THR A 137 4.91 13.17 5.62
CA THR A 137 4.44 13.67 6.92
C THR A 137 3.04 13.17 7.28
N THR A 138 2.11 13.18 6.33
CA THR A 138 0.71 12.81 6.54
C THR A 138 0.22 11.72 5.58
N GLY A 139 1.03 11.39 4.58
CA GLY A 139 0.72 10.39 3.57
C GLY A 139 0.60 8.98 4.13
N SER A 140 -0.37 8.22 3.62
CA SER A 140 -0.46 6.80 3.90
C SER A 140 -1.12 6.03 2.76
N TYR A 141 -0.72 4.78 2.56
CA TYR A 141 -1.33 3.87 1.59
C TYR A 141 -1.51 2.48 2.21
N GLN A 142 -2.45 1.71 1.67
CA GLN A 142 -2.71 0.34 2.07
C GLN A 142 -2.37 -0.62 0.93
N ILE A 143 -1.73 -1.74 1.28
CA ILE A 143 -1.54 -2.89 0.41
C ILE A 143 -2.54 -3.96 0.84
N SER A 144 -3.24 -4.54 -0.13
CA SER A 144 -4.12 -5.69 0.07
C SER A 144 -3.99 -6.66 -1.11
N LEU A 145 -4.30 -7.94 -0.87
CA LEU A 145 -4.42 -8.96 -1.90
C LEU A 145 -5.81 -9.59 -1.79
N ASN A 146 -6.33 -10.13 -2.89
CA ASN A 146 -7.51 -10.99 -2.80
C ASN A 146 -7.16 -12.31 -2.11
N ASP A 147 -8.11 -12.84 -1.36
CA ASP A 147 -8.03 -14.17 -0.80
C ASP A 147 -8.01 -15.22 -1.93
N LEU A 148 -7.35 -16.34 -1.66
CA LEU A 148 -7.32 -17.51 -2.54
C LEU A 148 -8.02 -18.67 -1.84
N VAL A 149 -8.90 -19.35 -2.56
CA VAL A 149 -9.71 -20.45 -2.06
C VAL A 149 -9.58 -21.59 -3.05
N PHE A 150 -8.94 -22.68 -2.63
CA PHE A 150 -8.74 -23.88 -3.42
C PHE A 150 -9.75 -24.92 -2.96
N ASP A 151 -10.55 -25.44 -3.88
CA ASP A 151 -11.43 -26.61 -3.72
C ASP A 151 -10.93 -27.82 -4.54
N GLN A 152 -9.85 -27.62 -5.30
CA GLN A 152 -9.23 -28.64 -6.12
C GLN A 152 -7.77 -28.26 -6.42
N ARG A 153 -7.07 -29.13 -7.16
CA ARG A 153 -5.74 -28.82 -7.71
C ARG A 153 -5.85 -27.82 -8.85
N GLU A 154 -5.75 -26.55 -8.51
CA GLU A 154 -5.86 -25.46 -9.48
C GLU A 154 -4.84 -24.35 -9.24
N LEU A 155 -4.59 -23.61 -10.33
CA LEU A 155 -3.75 -22.43 -10.35
C LEU A 155 -4.62 -21.19 -10.17
N LEU A 156 -4.50 -20.52 -9.02
CA LEU A 156 -5.22 -19.28 -8.71
C LEU A 156 -4.31 -18.06 -8.85
N THR A 157 -4.93 -16.94 -9.22
CA THR A 157 -4.21 -15.66 -9.40
C THR A 157 -4.38 -14.78 -8.18
N ALA A 158 -3.25 -14.33 -7.62
CA ALA A 158 -3.20 -13.28 -6.62
C ALA A 158 -3.10 -11.91 -7.28
N THR A 159 -4.02 -11.03 -6.94
CA THR A 159 -4.13 -9.64 -7.41
C THR A 159 -3.85 -8.73 -6.23
N ALA A 160 -2.85 -7.87 -6.37
CA ALA A 160 -2.53 -6.84 -5.39
C ALA A 160 -3.28 -5.55 -5.70
N ARG A 161 -3.73 -4.87 -4.64
CA ARG A 161 -4.34 -3.55 -4.67
C ARG A 161 -3.55 -2.60 -3.76
N ILE A 162 -3.11 -1.49 -4.35
CA ILE A 162 -2.49 -0.37 -3.63
C ILE A 162 -3.50 0.76 -3.57
N THR A 163 -3.95 1.11 -2.37
CA THR A 163 -4.95 2.17 -2.14
C THR A 163 -4.30 3.35 -1.43
N LEU A 164 -4.42 4.55 -1.98
CA LEU A 164 -4.01 5.76 -1.29
C LEU A 164 -5.03 6.06 -0.19
N ILE A 165 -4.60 6.09 1.07
CA ILE A 165 -5.47 6.36 2.21
C ILE A 165 -5.47 7.86 2.51
N ASN A 166 -4.28 8.45 2.65
CA ASN A 166 -4.09 9.89 2.81
C ASN A 166 -3.05 10.39 1.82
N VAL A 167 -3.35 11.53 1.19
CA VAL A 167 -2.37 12.28 0.38
C VAL A 167 -1.37 12.94 1.34
N ASP A 168 -0.08 12.89 1.02
CA ASP A 168 0.91 13.63 1.81
C ASP A 168 0.77 15.13 1.54
N THR A 169 0.54 15.91 2.61
CA THR A 169 0.27 17.35 2.53
C THR A 169 1.54 18.18 2.70
N THR A 170 2.72 17.61 2.43
CA THR A 170 3.98 18.36 2.42
C THR A 170 4.10 19.27 1.20
N GLU A 171 3.10 20.11 0.97
CA GLU A 171 3.37 21.35 0.27
C GLU A 171 4.25 22.20 1.19
N GLY A 172 5.51 22.33 0.79
CA GLY A 172 6.37 23.44 1.16
C GLY A 172 5.83 24.77 0.61
N GLY A 173 4.60 25.12 0.97
CA GLY A 173 4.28 26.51 1.18
C GLY A 173 4.87 26.83 2.54
N SER A 174 6.01 27.55 2.58
CA SER A 174 6.06 28.54 3.64
C SER A 174 4.74 29.29 3.51
N ASN A 175 3.94 29.28 4.57
CA ASN A 175 3.11 30.45 4.77
C ASN A 175 4.13 31.57 4.99
N ASP A 176 4.74 32.07 3.91
CA ASP A 176 5.07 33.47 3.77
C ASP A 176 3.71 34.13 3.86
N VAL A 177 3.24 34.26 5.10
CA VAL A 177 2.19 35.17 5.49
C VAL A 177 2.65 36.49 4.87
N PRO A 178 1.98 37.02 3.82
CA PRO A 178 2.28 38.37 3.39
C PRO A 178 1.85 39.21 4.56
N GLU A 179 2.78 39.66 5.40
CA GLU A 179 2.46 40.46 6.59
C GLU A 179 1.56 41.61 6.15
N PRO A 180 0.25 41.59 6.48
CA PRO A 180 -0.66 42.60 6.00
C PRO A 180 -0.43 43.82 6.89
N GLY A 181 0.41 44.74 6.44
CA GLY A 181 0.38 46.13 6.91
C GLY A 181 1.39 46.53 7.99
N THR A 182 2.21 45.65 8.56
CA THR A 182 3.25 46.07 9.52
C THR A 182 4.35 46.92 8.88
N LEU A 183 4.72 46.64 7.61
CA LEU A 183 5.67 47.47 6.85
C LEU A 183 5.05 48.78 6.34
N ALA A 184 3.75 48.79 6.00
CA ALA A 184 3.06 50.01 5.60
C ALA A 184 2.84 50.97 6.78
N LEU A 185 2.60 50.44 7.99
CA LEU A 185 2.42 51.24 9.20
C LEU A 185 3.75 51.80 9.73
N ALA A 186 4.87 51.08 9.57
CA ALA A 186 6.20 51.61 9.88
C ALA A 186 6.61 52.78 8.96
N GLY A 187 6.20 52.76 7.68
CA GLY A 187 6.44 53.87 6.74
C GLY A 187 5.58 55.12 7.02
N LEU A 188 4.31 54.94 7.41
CA LEU A 188 3.41 56.07 7.72
C LEU A 188 3.73 56.76 9.06
N GLY A 189 4.30 56.05 10.03
CA GLY A 189 4.73 56.63 11.31
C GLY A 189 5.88 57.65 11.19
N LEU A 190 6.83 57.42 10.28
CA LEU A 190 7.98 58.32 10.07
C LEU A 190 7.64 59.56 9.23
N ALA A 191 6.67 59.47 8.31
CA ALA A 191 6.21 60.62 7.53
C ALA A 191 5.43 61.65 8.38
N ALA A 192 4.66 61.18 9.38
CA ALA A 192 3.91 62.05 10.29
C ALA A 192 4.84 62.87 11.23
N ALA A 193 5.97 62.30 11.66
CA ALA A 193 6.94 62.99 12.51
C ALA A 193 7.74 64.09 11.76
N GLY A 194 7.91 63.97 10.44
CA GLY A 194 8.61 64.98 9.62
C GLY A 194 7.79 66.26 9.37
N ILE A 195 6.47 66.15 9.21
CA ILE A 195 5.60 67.30 8.90
C ILE A 195 5.33 68.16 10.15
N ALA A 196 5.32 67.57 11.35
CA ALA A 196 5.08 68.30 12.60
C ALA A 196 6.18 69.33 12.96
N ARG A 197 7.39 69.21 12.41
CA ARG A 197 8.52 70.09 12.77
C ARG A 197 8.60 71.40 11.98
N ARG A 198 7.79 71.59 10.91
CA ARG A 198 7.92 72.74 10.00
C ARG A 198 7.05 73.97 10.36
N ARG A 199 6.29 73.93 11.45
CA ARG A 199 5.35 75.03 11.85
C ARG A 199 5.79 75.90 13.04
N LYS A 200 7.05 75.81 13.49
CA LYS A 200 7.64 76.77 14.44
C LYS A 200 8.92 77.40 13.88
N ARG A 201 8.75 78.30 12.93
CA ARG A 201 9.62 79.46 12.71
C ARG A 201 8.75 80.62 12.25
#